data_AF-A0A5E4KCL3-F1
#
_entry.id   AF-A0A5E4KCL3-F1
#
_cell.length_a   1.000
_cell.length_b   1.000
_cell.length_c   1.000
_cell.angle_alpha   90.00
_cell.angle_beta   90.00
_cell.angle_gamma   90.00
#
_symmetry.space_group_name_H-M   'P 1'
#
loop_
_entity.id
_entity.type
_entity.pdbx_description
1 polymer ?
#
loop_
_entity_poly.entity_id
_entity_poly.type
_entity_poly.pdbx_seq_one_letter_code
_entity_poly.pdbx_strand_id
1 'polypeptide(L)'
;MNKFMNYIFLLLAIAFIFEPLSTTARPEYAVKESRNCPYCHASDGPPQLNEVGIYYGTHNHSLEGYVPSPKTTPTPQPTEAIEIGVHMNTWDVGLRALATILIILAVVLVIRL
;
A
#
# COMPACT_ATOMS: atom_id res chain seq x y z
N MET A 1 -10.11 -40.97 3.30
CA MET A 1 -9.15 -39.84 3.41
C MET A 1 -8.88 -39.61 4.88
N ASN A 2 -7.64 -39.81 5.31
CA ASN A 2 -7.29 -39.97 6.71
C ASN A 2 -7.35 -38.58 7.36
N LYS A 3 -7.94 -38.44 8.56
CA LYS A 3 -8.07 -37.13 9.23
C LYS A 3 -6.74 -36.37 9.29
N PHE A 4 -5.64 -37.11 9.43
CA PHE A 4 -4.27 -36.59 9.39
C PHE A 4 -3.88 -35.93 8.05
N MET A 5 -4.24 -36.55 6.92
CA MET A 5 -3.99 -35.96 5.58
C MET A 5 -4.81 -34.68 5.38
N ASN A 6 -6.04 -34.64 5.89
CA ASN A 6 -6.86 -33.43 5.82
C ASN A 6 -6.23 -32.28 6.63
N TYR A 7 -5.65 -32.56 7.80
CA TYR A 7 -4.94 -31.53 8.58
C TYR A 7 -3.68 -31.03 7.87
N ILE A 8 -2.94 -31.90 7.19
CA ILE A 8 -1.77 -31.50 6.39
C ILE A 8 -2.20 -30.59 5.23
N PHE A 9 -3.23 -30.98 4.47
CA PHE A 9 -3.76 -30.16 3.38
C PHE A 9 -4.27 -28.80 3.88
N LEU A 10 -4.92 -28.78 5.05
CA LEU A 10 -5.43 -27.55 5.66
C LEU A 10 -4.28 -26.62 6.09
N LEU A 11 -3.21 -27.16 6.67
CA LEU A 11 -2.03 -26.38 7.04
C LEU A 11 -1.30 -25.80 5.82
N LEU A 12 -1.17 -26.59 4.75
CA LEU A 12 -0.56 -26.13 3.49
C LEU A 12 -1.38 -25.03 2.81
N ALA A 13 -2.71 -25.16 2.82
CA ALA A 13 -3.60 -24.13 2.28
C ALA A 13 -3.52 -22.82 3.09
N ILE A 14 -3.40 -22.90 4.42
CA ILE A 14 -3.24 -21.72 5.27
C ILE A 14 -1.89 -21.05 5.02
N ALA A 15 -0.80 -21.82 4.93
CA ALA A 15 0.54 -21.28 4.67
C ALA A 15 0.61 -20.51 3.33
N PHE A 16 -0.07 -20.99 2.30
CA PHE A 16 -0.13 -20.35 0.98
C PHE A 16 -0.90 -19.01 0.97
N ILE A 17 -1.78 -18.77 1.96
CA ILE A 17 -2.52 -17.50 2.10
C ILE A 17 -1.63 -16.40 2.70
N PHE A 18 -0.62 -16.77 3.47
CA PHE A 18 0.28 -15.83 4.16
C PHE A 18 1.52 -15.46 3.35
N GLU A 19 1.69 -15.97 2.13
CA GLU A 19 2.80 -15.57 1.28
C GLU A 19 2.60 -14.11 0.84
N PRO A 20 3.50 -13.18 1.26
CA PRO A 20 3.39 -11.80 0.84
C PRO A 20 3.63 -11.75 -0.66
N LEU A 21 2.56 -11.53 -1.42
CA LEU A 21 2.64 -11.12 -2.80
C LEU A 21 3.57 -9.91 -2.85
N SER A 22 4.78 -10.11 -3.33
CA SER A 22 5.75 -9.02 -3.52
C SER A 22 5.19 -8.10 -4.58
N THR A 23 4.41 -7.12 -4.16
CA THR A 23 3.81 -6.12 -5.03
C THR A 23 4.93 -5.17 -5.46
N THR A 24 5.35 -5.32 -6.71
CA THR A 24 6.16 -4.31 -7.37
C THR A 24 5.24 -3.12 -7.62
N ALA A 25 5.48 -2.01 -6.95
CA ALA A 25 4.73 -0.77 -7.17
C ALA A 25 4.97 -0.33 -8.61
N ARG A 26 4.05 -0.66 -9.51
CA ARG A 26 4.12 -0.21 -10.90
C ARG A 26 3.56 1.22 -11.01
N PRO A 27 4.09 2.06 -11.91
CA PRO A 27 3.63 3.44 -12.07
C PRO A 27 2.12 3.56 -12.30
N GLU A 28 1.50 2.56 -12.92
CA GLU A 28 0.07 2.52 -13.20
C GLU A 28 -0.78 2.47 -11.91
N TYR A 29 -0.25 1.95 -10.80
CA TYR A 29 -0.93 1.96 -9.50
C TYR A 29 -0.90 3.34 -8.83
N ALA A 30 0.21 4.07 -8.96
CA ALA A 30 0.34 5.43 -8.41
C ALA A 30 -0.66 6.40 -9.08
N VAL A 31 -0.92 6.23 -10.38
CA VAL A 31 -1.96 6.96 -11.13
C VAL A 31 -3.36 6.67 -10.58
N LYS A 32 -3.66 5.40 -10.27
CA LYS A 32 -4.97 4.98 -9.77
C LYS A 32 -5.24 5.44 -8.33
N GLU A 33 -4.19 5.48 -7.50
CA GLU A 33 -4.27 5.88 -6.10
C GLU A 33 -4.15 7.39 -5.91
N SER A 34 -3.93 8.16 -6.98
CA SER A 34 -3.64 9.60 -6.95
C SER A 34 -2.52 9.94 -5.96
N ARG A 35 -1.59 9.01 -5.76
CA ARG A 35 -0.46 9.16 -4.83
C ARG A 35 0.73 9.70 -5.61
N ASN A 36 1.26 10.82 -5.13
CA ASN A 36 2.50 11.42 -5.62
C ASN A 36 3.65 10.43 -5.42
N CYS A 37 4.31 10.02 -6.51
CA CYS A 37 5.51 9.18 -6.43
C CYS A 37 6.64 10.00 -5.79
N PRO A 38 7.19 9.60 -4.62
CA PRO A 38 8.21 10.38 -3.91
C PRO A 38 9.53 10.51 -4.68
N TYR A 39 9.69 9.71 -5.73
CA TYR A 39 10.83 9.80 -6.63
C TYR A 39 10.77 11.05 -7.51
N CYS A 40 9.60 11.42 -8.02
CA CYS A 40 9.42 12.58 -8.93
C CYS A 40 8.67 13.75 -8.29
N HIS A 41 7.97 13.53 -7.19
CA HIS A 41 7.16 14.54 -6.52
C HIS A 41 7.70 14.91 -5.15
N ALA A 42 7.49 16.16 -4.75
CA ALA A 42 7.74 16.63 -3.40
C ALA A 42 6.70 16.05 -2.42
N SER A 43 7.11 15.87 -1.15
CA SER A 43 6.24 15.39 -0.07
C SER A 43 5.21 16.43 0.38
N ASP A 44 5.49 17.72 0.14
CA ASP A 44 4.78 18.82 0.77
C ASP A 44 3.96 19.62 -0.25
N GLY A 45 2.65 19.74 0.01
CA GLY A 45 1.74 20.60 -0.75
C GLY A 45 1.06 19.95 -1.98
N PRO A 46 0.44 20.75 -2.86
CA PRO A 46 -0.14 20.28 -4.12
C PRO A 46 0.89 19.53 -4.97
N PRO A 47 0.51 18.73 -6.00
CA PRO A 47 1.42 17.86 -6.76
C PRO A 47 2.52 18.66 -7.46
N GLN A 48 3.59 18.93 -6.72
CA GLN A 48 4.79 19.62 -7.16
C GLN A 48 5.86 18.60 -7.45
N LEU A 49 6.61 18.83 -8.52
CA LEU A 49 7.74 17.99 -8.88
C LEU A 49 8.95 18.38 -8.02
N ASN A 50 9.70 17.39 -7.56
CA ASN A 50 11.02 17.61 -6.95
C ASN A 50 12.08 17.86 -8.05
N GLU A 51 13.34 18.10 -7.68
CA GLU A 51 14.41 18.36 -8.66
C GLU A 51 14.51 17.28 -9.75
N VAL A 52 14.34 16.01 -9.38
CA VAL A 52 14.36 14.86 -10.29
C VAL A 52 13.18 14.91 -11.26
N GLY A 53 11.97 15.15 -10.74
CA GLY A 53 10.76 15.24 -11.55
C GLY A 53 10.79 16.41 -12.54
N ILE A 54 11.32 17.56 -12.11
CA ILE A 54 11.49 18.74 -12.96
C ILE A 54 12.49 18.44 -14.08
N TYR A 55 13.63 17.83 -13.75
CA TYR A 55 14.63 17.45 -14.75
C TYR A 55 14.03 16.49 -15.78
N TYR A 56 13.37 15.42 -15.32
CA TYR A 56 12.73 14.45 -16.18
C TYR A 56 11.71 15.09 -17.14
N GLY A 57 10.83 15.94 -16.63
CA GLY A 57 9.82 16.63 -17.46
C GLY A 57 10.41 17.63 -18.45
N THR A 58 11.59 18.18 -18.17
CA THR A 58 12.27 19.17 -19.05
C THR A 58 13.29 18.54 -20.00
N HIS A 59 13.68 17.28 -19.78
CA HIS A 59 14.72 16.58 -20.54
C HIS A 59 14.16 15.35 -21.28
N ASN A 60 13.09 15.56 -22.04
CA ASN A 60 12.44 14.52 -22.87
C ASN A 60 12.09 13.24 -22.10
N HIS A 61 11.70 13.35 -20.84
CA HIS A 61 11.42 12.19 -19.99
C HIS A 61 12.62 11.24 -19.88
N SER A 62 13.82 11.81 -19.77
CA SER A 62 15.07 11.10 -19.53
C SER A 62 15.78 11.65 -18.29
N LEU A 63 16.50 10.77 -17.61
CA LEU A 63 17.43 11.13 -16.52
C LEU A 63 18.89 11.07 -16.99
N GLU A 64 19.12 10.93 -18.30
CA GLU A 64 20.46 10.91 -18.87
C GLU A 64 21.17 12.25 -18.61
N GLY A 65 22.34 12.20 -17.98
CA GLY A 65 23.09 13.40 -17.61
C GLY A 65 22.62 14.09 -16.32
N TYR A 66 21.60 13.57 -15.64
CA TYR A 66 21.18 14.11 -14.34
C TYR A 66 22.23 13.84 -13.27
N VAL A 67 22.72 14.91 -12.63
CA VAL A 67 23.61 14.82 -11.46
C VAL A 67 22.82 15.31 -10.25
N PRO A 68 22.55 14.44 -9.25
CA PRO A 68 21.85 14.85 -8.05
C PRO A 68 22.64 15.94 -7.32
N SER A 69 21.96 17.02 -6.92
CA SER A 69 22.54 18.01 -6.01
C SER A 69 23.02 17.31 -4.74
N PRO A 70 24.23 17.60 -4.23
CA PRO A 70 24.67 17.09 -2.94
C PRO A 70 23.63 17.46 -1.87
N LYS A 71 23.09 16.46 -1.16
CA LYS A 71 22.08 16.68 -0.12
C LYS A 71 22.66 17.55 1.01
N THR A 72 22.56 18.87 0.86
CA THR A 72 22.91 19.82 1.91
C THR A 72 21.61 20.10 2.64
N THR A 73 21.30 19.23 3.61
CA THR A 73 20.35 19.34 4.73
C THR A 73 19.77 17.94 4.95
N PRO A 74 20.09 17.24 6.05
CA PRO A 74 19.29 16.07 6.42
C PRO A 74 17.86 16.54 6.61
N THR A 75 16.94 16.07 5.76
CA THR A 75 15.50 16.25 5.98
C THR A 75 15.24 15.89 7.44
N PRO A 76 14.80 16.83 8.30
CA PRO A 76 14.49 16.50 9.68
C PRO A 76 13.47 15.37 9.62
N GLN A 77 13.79 14.24 10.26
CA GLN A 77 12.84 13.15 10.43
C GLN A 77 11.58 13.77 11.03
N PRO A 78 10.39 13.54 10.45
CA PRO A 78 9.17 14.15 10.95
C PRO A 78 8.99 13.79 12.43
N THR A 79 9.25 14.75 13.32
CA THR A 79 9.12 14.56 14.77
C THR A 79 7.66 14.39 15.19
N GLU A 80 6.73 14.66 14.29
CA GLU A 80 5.31 14.47 14.51
C GLU A 80 4.66 14.03 13.21
N ALA A 81 4.08 12.83 13.22
CA ALA A 81 3.23 12.37 12.13
C ALA A 81 2.01 13.28 12.10
N ILE A 82 2.00 14.27 11.21
CA ILE A 82 0.79 14.99 10.86
C ILE A 82 -0.20 13.92 10.41
N GLU A 83 -1.25 13.68 11.19
CA GLU A 83 -2.32 12.76 10.84
C GLU A 83 -3.00 13.29 9.58
N ILE A 84 -2.49 12.87 8.42
CA ILE A 84 -3.15 13.00 7.14
C ILE A 84 -4.46 12.24 7.32
N GLY A 85 -5.55 13.00 7.47
CA GLY A 85 -6.85 12.54 7.95
C GLY A 85 -7.19 11.14 7.45
N VAL A 86 -7.45 10.25 8.42
CA VAL A 86 -7.76 8.81 8.32
C VAL A 86 -8.12 8.37 6.90
N HIS A 87 -7.12 8.17 6.06
CA HIS A 87 -7.31 7.52 4.77
C HIS A 87 -7.34 6.02 5.04
N MET A 88 -8.54 5.51 5.34
CA MET A 88 -8.77 4.10 5.53
C MET A 88 -8.34 3.38 4.25
N ASN A 89 -7.35 2.49 4.35
CA ASN A 89 -6.89 1.78 3.16
C ASN A 89 -8.03 0.87 2.66
N THR A 90 -8.04 0.54 1.37
CA THR A 90 -9.11 -0.28 0.77
C THR A 90 -9.24 -1.66 1.44
N TRP A 91 -8.15 -2.14 2.04
CA TRP A 91 -8.09 -3.38 2.79
C TRP A 91 -8.82 -3.32 4.14
N ASP A 92 -8.78 -2.18 4.84
CA ASP A 92 -9.46 -1.95 6.12
C ASP A 92 -10.97 -1.96 5.95
N VAL A 93 -11.47 -1.36 4.87
CA VAL A 93 -12.92 -1.35 4.56
C VAL A 93 -13.40 -2.76 4.22
N GLY A 94 -12.64 -3.49 3.40
CA GLY A 94 -12.95 -4.87 3.05
C GLY A 94 -12.97 -5.80 4.27
N LEU A 95 -12.00 -5.67 5.16
CA LEU A 95 -11.92 -6.48 6.39
C LEU A 95 -13.06 -6.16 7.35
N ARG A 96 -13.42 -4.88 7.52
CA ARG A 96 -14.56 -4.46 8.34
C ARG A 96 -15.89 -4.98 7.78
N ALA A 97 -16.08 -4.93 6.46
CA ALA A 97 -17.28 -5.47 5.81
C ALA A 97 -17.38 -6.99 5.95
N LEU A 98 -16.27 -7.72 5.82
CA LEU A 98 -16.24 -9.16 6.06
C LEU A 98 -16.59 -9.49 7.52
N ALA A 99 -15.98 -8.77 8.47
CA ALA A 99 -16.23 -8.97 9.89
C ALA A 99 -17.70 -8.74 10.27
N THR A 100 -18.34 -7.70 9.73
CA THR A 100 -19.77 -7.44 9.98
C THR A 100 -20.66 -8.54 9.40
N ILE A 101 -20.37 -9.04 8.19
CA ILE A 101 -21.10 -10.17 7.60
C ILE A 101 -21.00 -11.41 8.48
N LEU A 102 -19.78 -11.75 8.95
CA LEU A 102 -19.57 -12.92 9.81
C LEU A 102 -20.31 -12.79 11.16
N ILE A 103 -20.33 -11.59 11.75
CA ILE A 103 -21.10 -11.33 12.99
C ILE A 103 -22.60 -11.54 12.75
N ILE A 104 -23.15 -11.02 11.65
CA ILE A 104 -24.58 -11.20 11.31
C ILE A 104 -24.89 -12.69 11.15
N LEU A 105 -24.06 -13.43 10.41
CA LEU A 105 -24.24 -14.86 10.20
C LEU A 105 -24.17 -15.65 11.52
N ALA A 106 -23.25 -15.30 12.42
CA ALA A 106 -23.15 -15.91 13.75
C ALA A 106 -24.40 -15.66 14.60
N VAL A 107 -24.93 -14.44 14.60
CA VAL A 107 -26.17 -14.09 15.31
C VAL A 107 -27.36 -14.89 14.76
N VAL A 108 -27.49 -14.99 13.44
CA VAL A 108 -28.54 -15.79 12.79
C VAL A 108 -28.41 -17.26 13.18
N LEU A 109 -27.20 -17.81 13.20
CA LEU A 109 -26.94 -19.20 13.61
C LEU A 109 -27.34 -19.46 15.05
N VAL A 110 -27.04 -18.54 15.97
CA VAL A 110 -27.40 -18.64 17.40
C VAL A 110 -28.92 -18.55 17.59
N ILE A 111 -29.62 -17.67 16.87
CA ILE A 111 -31.08 -17.55 16.95
C ILE A 111 -31.79 -18.78 16.36
N ARG A 112 -31.16 -19.45 15.38
CA ARG A 112 -31.69 -20.65 14.70
C ARG A 112 -31.38 -21.95 15.45
N LEU A 113 -30.58 -21.92 16.52
CA LEU A 113 -30.23 -23.06 17.36
C LEU A 113 -31.18 -23.17 18.56
#